data_AF-A0A6G1CM60-F1
#
_entry.id   AF-A0A6G1CM60-F1
#
_cell.length_a   1.000
_cell.length_b   1.000
_cell.length_c   1.000
_cell.angle_alpha   90.00
_cell.angle_beta   90.00
_cell.angle_gamma   90.00
#
_symmetry.space_group_name_H-M   'P 1'
#
loop_
_entity.id
_entity.type
_entity.pdbx_description
1 polymer ?
#
loop_
_entity_poly.entity_id
_entity_poly.type
_entity_poly.pdbx_seq_one_letter_code
_entity_poly.pdbx_strand_id
1 'polypeptide(L)' 'VACFCFGAFHVTGLYGLGIWVSDPYGITGKVQAVNLAWGEEGFDPFLLGGIASHHIAA' A
#
# COMPACT_ATOMS: atom_id res chain seq x y z
N VAL A 1 1.63 16.50 -5.18
CA VAL A 1 2.65 15.87 -6.06
C VAL A 1 3.43 14.79 -5.33
N ALA A 2 4.16 15.09 -4.26
CA ALA A 2 4.94 14.07 -3.54
C ALA A 2 4.06 12.91 -2.99
N CYS A 3 2.94 13.25 -2.34
CA CYS A 3 1.97 12.29 -1.79
C CYS A 3 1.43 11.35 -2.89
N PHE A 4 0.84 11.95 -3.93
CA PHE A 4 0.38 11.22 -5.11
C PHE A 4 1.45 10.29 -5.69
N CYS A 5 2.68 10.77 -5.93
CA CYS A 5 3.74 9.94 -6.51
C CYS A 5 4.16 8.79 -5.59
N PHE A 6 4.17 9.01 -4.27
CA PHE A 6 4.44 7.95 -3.31
C PHE A 6 3.38 6.86 -3.39
N GLY A 7 2.10 7.22 -3.36
CA GLY A 7 0.99 6.26 -3.51
C GLY A 7 1.00 5.56 -4.87
N ALA A 8 1.00 6.32 -5.96
CA ALA A 8 0.80 5.82 -7.32
C ALA A 8 1.97 4.99 -7.87
N PHE A 9 3.21 5.27 -7.46
CA PHE A 9 4.40 4.65 -8.05
C PHE A 9 5.23 3.83 -7.06
N HIS A 10 5.46 4.35 -5.85
CA HIS A 10 6.29 3.66 -4.87
C HIS A 10 5.53 2.52 -4.20
N VAL A 11 4.36 2.80 -3.59
CA VAL A 11 3.59 1.81 -2.80
C VAL A 11 2.98 0.71 -3.68
N THR A 12 2.43 1.08 -4.85
CA THR A 12 1.88 0.11 -5.82
C THR A 12 2.96 -0.77 -6.46
N GLY A 13 4.22 -0.39 -6.35
CA GLY A 13 5.33 -1.06 -7.04
C GLY A 13 5.36 -0.84 -8.56
N LEU A 14 4.54 0.06 -9.12
CA LEU A 14 4.53 0.33 -10.57
C LEU A 14 5.88 0.86 -11.07
N TYR A 15 6.53 1.73 -10.28
CA TYR A 15 7.90 2.21 -10.51
C TYR A 15 8.69 2.25 -9.20
N GLY A 16 8.40 1.33 -8.27
CA GLY A 16 9.03 1.22 -6.97
C GLY A 16 9.06 -0.23 -6.49
N LEU A 17 9.61 -0.46 -5.30
CA LEU A 17 9.68 -1.81 -4.71
C LEU A 17 8.42 -2.19 -3.92
N GLY A 18 7.51 -1.25 -3.70
CA GLY A 18 6.40 -1.40 -2.76
C GLY A 18 6.82 -1.10 -1.32
N ILE A 19 6.11 -1.69 -0.36
CA ILE A 19 6.32 -1.47 1.08
C ILE A 19 6.51 -2.81 1.80
N TRP A 20 6.86 -2.75 3.08
CA TRP A 20 6.92 -3.95 3.91
C TRP A 20 5.52 -4.53 4.14
N VAL A 21 5.37 -5.82 3.89
CA VAL A 21 4.15 -6.61 4.11
C VAL A 21 4.52 -7.84 4.93
N SER A 22 3.62 -8.29 5.80
CA SER A 22 3.81 -9.52 6.57
C SER A 22 2.51 -10.29 6.71
N ASP A 23 2.60 -11.59 6.95
CA ASP A 23 1.48 -12.37 7.45
C ASP A 23 1.09 -11.93 8.88
N PRO A 24 -0.12 -12.29 9.35
CA PRO A 24 -0.64 -11.88 10.66
C PRO A 24 0.22 -12.30 11.86
N TYR A 25 1.08 -13.31 11.71
CA TYR A 25 1.96 -13.79 12.76
C TYR A 25 3.38 -13.19 12.67
N GLY A 26 3.68 -12.38 11.66
CA GLY A 26 4.98 -11.70 11.57
C GLY A 26 6.13 -12.59 11.07
N ILE A 27 5.86 -13.74 10.46
CA ILE A 27 6.87 -14.78 10.20
C ILE A 27 7.49 -14.63 8.81
N THR A 28 6.73 -14.16 7.84
CA THR A 28 7.06 -14.16 6.40
C THR A 28 7.18 -12.75 5.82
N GLY A 29 7.59 -11.80 6.66
CA GLY A 29 7.73 -10.39 6.30
C GLY A 29 8.71 -10.16 5.14
N LYS A 30 8.31 -9.36 4.16
CA LYS A 30 9.13 -8.98 3.01
C LYS A 30 8.59 -7.70 2.36
N VAL A 31 9.42 -7.07 1.52
CA VAL A 31 8.97 -5.94 0.69
C VAL A 31 8.16 -6.47 -0.50
N GLN A 32 6.96 -5.91 -0.71
CA GLN A 32 6.09 -6.26 -1.84
C GLN A 32 5.28 -5.07 -2.35
N ALA A 33 4.92 -5.11 -3.63
CA ALA A 33 3.89 -4.27 -4.22
C ALA A 33 2.53 -4.51 -3.54
N VAL A 34 1.77 -3.44 -3.29
CA VAL A 34 0.44 -3.48 -2.68
C VAL A 34 -0.61 -3.06 -3.70
N ASN A 35 -1.65 -3.87 -3.86
CA ASN A 35 -2.78 -3.52 -4.72
C ASN A 35 -3.68 -2.47 -4.08
N LEU A 36 -4.38 -1.69 -4.91
CA LEU A 36 -5.27 -0.63 -4.45
C LEU A 36 -6.55 -1.19 -3.83
N ALA A 37 -7.04 -0.53 -2.78
CA ALA A 37 -8.39 -0.69 -2.24
C ALA A 37 -9.13 0.65 -2.28
N TRP A 38 -10.25 0.70 -3.00
CA TRP A 38 -11.09 1.89 -3.13
C TRP A 38 -12.43 1.75 -2.42
N GLY A 39 -12.81 0.54 -2.01
CA GLY A 39 -14.01 0.30 -1.22
C GLY A 39 -13.79 0.57 0.27
N GLU A 40 -14.74 0.16 1.08
CA GLU A 40 -14.70 0.33 2.54
C GLU A 40 -13.54 -0.42 3.20
N GLU A 41 -13.04 -1.48 2.57
CA GLU A 41 -11.89 -2.25 3.01
C GLU A 41 -10.59 -1.41 3.03
N GLY A 42 -10.55 -0.28 2.32
CA GLY A 42 -9.45 0.68 2.39
C GLY A 42 -9.36 1.44 3.72
N PHE A 43 -10.39 1.37 4.57
CA PHE A 43 -10.37 1.96 5.92
C PHE A 43 -10.03 0.94 7.02
N ASP A 44 -9.87 -0.34 6.69
CA ASP A 44 -9.40 -1.35 7.64
C ASP A 44 -7.90 -1.11 7.93
N PRO A 45 -7.50 -0.88 9.20
CA PRO A 45 -6.11 -0.61 9.56
C PRO A 45 -5.15 -1.78 9.30
N PHE A 46 -5.66 -2.99 9.05
CA PHE A 46 -4.85 -4.18 8.76
C PHE A 46 -4.80 -4.53 7.27
N LEU A 47 -5.61 -3.87 6.43
CA LEU A 47 -5.56 -4.03 4.98
C LEU A 47 -4.72 -2.92 4.34
N LEU A 48 -3.62 -3.32 3.72
CA LEU A 48 -2.62 -2.38 3.23
C LEU A 48 -3.06 -1.60 1.98
N GLY A 49 -4.09 -2.06 1.27
CA GLY A 49 -4.58 -1.42 0.05
C GLY A 49 -5.07 0.02 0.28
N GLY A 50 -5.51 0.33 1.50
CA GLY A 50 -5.90 1.67 1.93
C GLY A 50 -4.75 2.68 1.95
N ILE A 51 -3.51 2.23 2.16
CA ILE A 51 -2.34 3.11 2.22
C ILE A 51 -2.09 3.76 0.85
N ALA A 52 -2.17 2.96 -0.22
CA ALA A 52 -1.96 3.44 -1.58
C ALA A 52 -3.08 4.38 -2.03
N SER A 53 -4.35 4.02 -1.80
CA SER A 53 -5.50 4.85 -2.16
C SER A 53 -5.55 6.16 -1.37
N HIS A 54 -5.23 6.14 -0.07
CA HIS A 54 -5.10 7.34 0.75
C HIS A 54 -4.09 8.33 0.16
N HIS A 55 -2.87 7.89 -0.16
CA HIS A 55 -1.83 8.77 -0.70
C HIS A 55 -2.13 9.28 -2.11
N ILE A 56 -2.89 8.54 -2.91
CA ILE A 56 -3.33 9.00 -4.22
C ILE A 56 -4.41 10.08 -4.09
N ALA A 57 -5.29 9.96 -3.09
CA ALA A 57 -6.43 10.86 -2.89
C ALA A 57 -6.12 12.15 -2.10
N ALA A 58 -5.09 12.14 -1.25
CA ALA A 58 -4.67 13.27 -0.41
C ALA A 58 -3.76 14.28 -1.12
#